data_AF-A0A316VTK3-F1
#
_entry.id   AF-A0A316VTK3-F1
#
_cell.length_a   1.000
_cell.length_b   1.000
_cell.length_c   1.000
_cell.angle_alpha   90.00
_cell.angle_beta   90.00
_cell.angle_gamma   90.00
#
_symmetry.space_group_name_H-M   'P 1'
#
loop_
_entity.id
_entity.type
_entity.pdbx_description
1 polymer ?
#
loop_
_entity_poly.entity_id
_entity_poly.type
_entity_poly.pdbx_seq_one_letter_code
_entity_poly.pdbx_strand_id
1 'polypeptide(L)'
;MSALMLGIVVHLCVLPPPPPFLPSYIRAEAAQQNGFENLPFFAAAIIAGNVAKLPVDFLNTAAIIYVVSRIFYSVAYISTTSEPLSNLRSAIFLVGVSTCFTLFIRAGLALQ
;
A
#
# COMPACT_ATOMS: atom_id res chain seq x y z
N MET A 1 -3.29 16.56 -3.14
CA MET A 1 -4.28 15.67 -3.80
C MET A 1 -5.59 15.47 -3.01
N SER A 2 -5.68 15.78 -1.71
CA SER A 2 -6.94 15.70 -0.94
C SER A 2 -8.05 16.69 -1.34
N ALA A 3 -7.75 17.81 -1.99
CA ALA A 3 -8.75 18.84 -2.28
C ALA A 3 -9.71 18.47 -3.42
N LEU A 4 -9.26 17.67 -4.40
CA LEU A 4 -10.10 17.26 -5.54
C LEU A 4 -11.13 16.19 -5.12
N MET A 5 -10.72 15.28 -4.23
CA MET A 5 -11.58 14.24 -3.64
C MET A 5 -12.63 14.83 -2.70
N LEU A 6 -12.28 15.88 -1.95
CA LEU A 6 -13.25 16.60 -1.12
C LEU A 6 -14.29 17.34 -1.98
N GLY A 7 -13.89 17.87 -3.14
CA GLY A 7 -14.78 18.54 -4.07
C GLY A 7 -15.85 17.60 -4.66
N ILE A 8 -15.49 16.37 -5.02
CA ILE A 8 -16.44 15.38 -5.54
C ILE A 8 -17.38 14.90 -4.42
N VAL A 9 -16.87 14.69 -3.20
CA VAL A 9 -17.68 14.25 -2.05
C VAL A 9 -18.66 15.33 -1.56
N VAL A 10 -18.26 16.61 -1.52
CA VAL A 10 -19.16 17.72 -1.18
C VAL A 10 -20.22 17.94 -2.26
N HIS A 11 -19.89 17.69 -3.53
CA HIS A 11 -20.84 17.77 -4.63
C HIS A 11 -21.85 16.59 -4.66
N LEU A 12 -21.53 15.47 -4.01
CA LEU A 12 -22.37 14.26 -3.89
C LEU A 12 -23.46 14.36 -2.81
N CYS A 13 -23.44 15.37 -1.93
CA CYS A 13 -24.48 15.57 -0.92
C CYS A 13 -25.84 16.04 -1.51
N VAL A 14 -25.88 16.31 -2.83
CA VAL A 14 -27.05 16.84 -3.56
C VAL A 14 -27.64 15.81 -4.56
N LEU A 15 -27.10 14.59 -4.64
CA LEU A 15 -27.53 13.57 -5.62
C LEU A 15 -28.55 12.54 -5.03
N PRO A 16 -29.39 11.92 -5.88
CA PRO A 16 -30.34 10.86 -5.51
C PRO A 16 -29.64 9.69 -4.79
N PRO A 17 -30.40 8.81 -4.10
CA PRO A 17 -29.84 7.74 -3.30
C PRO A 17 -28.81 6.92 -4.07
N PRO A 18 -27.64 6.63 -3.48
CA PRO A 18 -26.55 5.97 -4.16
C PRO A 18 -26.95 4.56 -4.61
N PRO A 19 -26.61 4.12 -5.83
CA PRO A 19 -26.82 2.74 -6.24
C PRO A 19 -26.18 1.72 -5.29
N PRO A 20 -26.70 0.49 -5.19
CA PRO A 20 -26.27 -0.50 -4.18
C PRO A 20 -24.81 -0.95 -4.31
N PHE A 21 -24.16 -0.75 -5.48
CA PHE A 21 -22.75 -1.06 -5.71
C PHE A 21 -21.79 0.08 -5.28
N LEU A 22 -22.33 1.25 -4.93
CA LEU A 22 -21.58 2.45 -4.58
C LEU A 22 -20.59 2.18 -3.37
N PRO A 23 -20.96 1.54 -2.26
CA PRO A 23 -19.97 1.30 -1.19
C PRO A 23 -18.74 0.45 -1.59
N SER A 24 -18.87 -0.45 -2.57
CA SER A 24 -17.76 -1.31 -3.01
C SER A 24 -16.76 -0.59 -3.92
N TYR A 25 -17.21 0.29 -4.83
CA TYR A 25 -16.26 1.04 -5.67
C TYR A 25 -15.44 2.04 -4.84
N ILE A 26 -16.04 2.72 -3.85
CA ILE A 26 -15.30 3.64 -2.97
C ILE A 26 -14.19 2.89 -2.24
N ARG A 27 -14.47 1.68 -1.75
CA ARG A 27 -13.47 0.84 -1.08
C ARG A 27 -12.35 0.39 -2.01
N ALA A 28 -12.69 0.05 -3.26
CA ALA A 28 -11.71 -0.31 -4.28
C ALA A 28 -10.82 0.89 -4.67
N GLU A 29 -11.42 2.07 -4.86
CA GLU A 29 -10.70 3.31 -5.12
C GLU A 29 -9.76 3.66 -3.96
N ALA A 30 -10.25 3.61 -2.72
CA ALA A 30 -9.44 3.89 -1.54
C ALA A 30 -8.26 2.90 -1.38
N ALA A 31 -8.47 1.63 -1.71
CA ALA A 31 -7.40 0.62 -1.73
C ALA A 31 -6.35 0.92 -2.82
N GLN A 32 -6.78 1.32 -4.02
CA GLN A 32 -5.91 1.72 -5.11
C GLN A 32 -5.07 2.94 -4.74
N GLN A 33 -5.71 3.98 -4.18
CA GLN A 33 -5.02 5.22 -3.81
C GLN A 33 -3.94 4.97 -2.75
N ASN A 34 -4.21 4.11 -1.76
CA ASN A 34 -3.18 3.68 -0.80
C ASN A 34 -2.04 2.89 -1.48
N GLY A 35 -2.34 2.14 -2.55
CA GLY A 35 -1.35 1.51 -3.42
C GLY A 35 -0.36 2.51 -4.00
N PHE A 36 -0.88 3.55 -4.65
CA PHE A 36 -0.08 4.57 -5.31
C PHE A 36 0.77 5.41 -4.35
N GLU A 37 0.30 5.65 -3.13
CA GLU A 37 1.06 6.39 -2.12
C GLU A 37 2.26 5.59 -1.59
N ASN A 38 2.13 4.27 -1.46
CA ASN A 38 3.21 3.41 -0.94
C ASN A 38 4.21 2.95 -2.02
N LEU A 39 3.81 2.98 -3.29
CA LEU A 39 4.62 2.56 -4.44
C LEU A 39 5.96 3.32 -4.58
N PRO A 40 6.00 4.68 -4.52
CA PRO A 40 7.28 5.41 -4.62
C PRO A 40 8.22 5.10 -3.46
N PHE A 41 7.68 4.82 -2.26
CA PHE A 41 8.50 4.45 -1.11
C PHE A 41 9.20 3.09 -1.30
N PHE A 42 8.50 2.11 -1.84
CA PHE A 42 9.09 0.82 -2.19
C PHE A 42 10.09 0.92 -3.35
N ALA A 43 9.75 1.68 -4.40
CA ALA A 43 10.66 1.92 -5.51
C ALA A 43 11.98 2.54 -5.04
N ALA A 44 11.92 3.55 -4.17
CA ALA A 44 13.11 4.16 -3.58
C ALA A 44 13.96 3.16 -2.77
N ALA A 45 13.32 2.27 -1.99
CA ALA A 45 14.03 1.25 -1.20
C ALA A 45 14.78 0.23 -2.09
N ILE A 46 14.16 -0.24 -3.18
CA ILE A 46 14.79 -1.16 -4.13
C ILE A 46 15.92 -0.47 -4.90
N ILE A 47 15.73 0.78 -5.32
CA ILE A 47 16.79 1.55 -5.99
C ILE A 47 17.99 1.74 -5.05
N ALA A 48 17.75 2.12 -3.79
CA ALA A 48 18.80 2.25 -2.78
C ALA A 48 19.56 0.93 -2.56
N GLY A 49 18.85 -0.20 -2.49
CA GLY A 49 19.46 -1.52 -2.38
C GLY A 49 20.31 -1.91 -3.59
N ASN A 50 19.87 -1.56 -4.80
CA ASN A 50 20.63 -1.79 -6.03
C ASN A 50 21.89 -0.91 -6.08
N VAL A 51 21.80 0.37 -5.70
CA VAL A 51 22.94 1.29 -5.64
C VAL A 51 23.99 0.79 -4.63
N ALA A 52 23.55 0.28 -3.49
CA ALA A 52 24.41 -0.33 -2.48
C ALA A 52 24.92 -1.75 -2.83
N LYS A 53 24.62 -2.25 -4.04
CA LYS A 53 25.03 -3.58 -4.53
C LYS A 53 24.68 -4.73 -3.58
N LEU A 54 23.49 -4.68 -2.97
CA LEU A 54 22.99 -5.79 -2.15
C LEU A 54 22.86 -7.06 -3.01
N PRO A 55 22.95 -8.26 -2.39
CA PRO A 55 22.73 -9.51 -3.09
C PRO A 55 21.38 -9.52 -3.83
N VAL A 56 21.39 -9.91 -5.10
CA VAL A 56 20.20 -9.93 -5.96
C VAL A 56 19.11 -10.83 -5.38
N ASP A 57 19.49 -11.98 -4.80
CA ASP A 57 18.55 -12.91 -4.16
C ASP A 57 17.78 -12.25 -3.01
N PHE A 58 18.45 -11.38 -2.24
CA PHE A 58 17.84 -10.64 -1.15
C PHE A 58 16.87 -9.58 -1.66
N LEU A 59 17.27 -8.82 -2.69
CA LEU A 59 16.42 -7.81 -3.32
C LEU A 59 15.16 -8.43 -3.93
N ASN A 60 15.30 -9.56 -4.62
CA ASN A 60 14.18 -10.30 -5.21
C ASN A 60 13.23 -10.84 -4.13
N THR A 61 13.77 -11.43 -3.07
CA THR A 61 12.96 -11.94 -1.96
C THR A 61 12.19 -10.81 -1.28
N ALA A 62 12.85 -9.66 -1.01
CA ALA A 62 12.20 -8.49 -0.44
C ALA A 62 11.10 -7.92 -1.36
N ALA A 63 11.34 -7.89 -2.67
CA ALA A 63 10.36 -7.46 -3.66
C ALA A 63 9.13 -8.39 -3.69
N ILE A 64 9.35 -9.71 -3.67
CA ILE A 64 8.26 -10.70 -3.63
C ILE A 64 7.44 -10.52 -2.35
N ILE A 65 8.08 -10.42 -1.18
CA ILE A 65 7.40 -10.22 0.10
C ILE A 65 6.54 -8.96 0.07
N TYR A 66 7.07 -7.86 -0.45
CA TYR A 66 6.32 -6.61 -0.57
C TYR A 66 5.11 -6.75 -1.50
N VAL A 67 5.28 -7.30 -2.70
CA VAL A 67 4.19 -7.47 -3.67
C VAL A 67 3.10 -8.39 -3.10
N VAL A 68 3.48 -9.51 -2.50
CA VAL A 68 2.56 -10.45 -1.85
C VAL A 68 1.80 -9.76 -0.72
N SER A 69 2.49 -9.01 0.15
CA SER A 69 1.86 -8.21 1.21
C SER A 69 0.81 -7.24 0.63
N ARG A 70 1.10 -6.55 -0.48
CA ARG A 70 0.14 -5.63 -1.13
C ARG A 70 -1.06 -6.35 -1.72
N ILE A 71 -0.89 -7.53 -2.31
CA ILE A 71 -2.01 -8.34 -2.82
C ILE A 71 -2.94 -8.73 -1.66
N PHE A 72 -2.39 -9.28 -0.59
CA PHE A 72 -3.17 -9.65 0.60
C PHE A 72 -3.84 -8.45 1.26
N TYR A 73 -3.16 -7.30 1.32
CA TYR A 73 -3.74 -6.05 1.83
C TYR A 73 -4.95 -5.63 1.00
N SER A 74 -4.85 -5.60 -0.33
CA SER A 74 -5.94 -5.21 -1.21
C SER A 74 -7.14 -6.17 -1.12
N VAL A 75 -6.89 -7.48 -1.03
CA VAL A 75 -7.94 -8.49 -0.84
C VAL A 75 -8.64 -8.35 0.52
N ALA A 76 -7.87 -8.14 1.59
CA ALA A 76 -8.40 -7.91 2.93
C ALA A 76 -9.25 -6.62 3.00
N TYR A 77 -8.83 -5.57 2.29
CA TYR A 77 -9.55 -4.30 2.21
C TYR A 77 -10.93 -4.46 1.57
N ILE A 78 -11.01 -5.20 0.46
CA ILE A 78 -12.28 -5.43 -0.26
C ILE A 78 -13.21 -6.36 0.53
N SER A 79 -12.65 -7.34 1.25
CA SER A 79 -13.42 -8.32 2.02
C SER A 79 -13.84 -7.83 3.42
N THR A 80 -13.52 -6.59 3.79
CA THR A 80 -13.78 -6.04 5.13
C THR A 80 -15.28 -5.88 5.37
N THR A 81 -15.85 -6.87 6.08
CA THR A 81 -17.21 -6.84 6.66
C THR A 81 -17.19 -7.12 8.17
N SER A 82 -16.02 -7.42 8.76
CA SER A 82 -15.90 -7.83 10.17
C SER A 82 -14.66 -7.25 10.88
N GLU A 83 -14.82 -6.90 12.16
CA GLU A 83 -13.81 -6.38 13.11
C GLU A 83 -12.40 -7.00 13.00
N PRO A 84 -12.21 -8.35 12.91
CA PRO A 84 -10.87 -8.94 12.86
C PRO A 84 -10.07 -8.62 11.59
N LEU A 85 -10.73 -8.31 10.47
CA LEU A 85 -10.02 -7.93 9.23
C LEU A 85 -9.39 -6.54 9.32
N SER A 86 -9.87 -5.67 10.21
CA SER A 86 -9.29 -4.35 10.44
C SER A 86 -7.88 -4.44 11.03
N ASN A 87 -7.67 -5.32 12.01
CA ASN A 87 -6.36 -5.54 12.62
C ASN A 87 -5.36 -6.19 11.66
N LEU A 88 -5.83 -7.12 10.82
CA LEU A 88 -5.00 -7.79 9.82
C LEU A 88 -4.46 -6.81 8.78
N ARG A 89 -5.27 -5.83 8.35
CA ARG A 89 -4.87 -4.77 7.42
C ARG A 89 -3.66 -3.98 7.94
N SER A 90 -3.67 -3.59 9.21
CA SER A 90 -2.58 -2.85 9.83
C SER A 90 -1.31 -3.69 9.98
N ALA A 91 -1.45 -4.97 10.34
CA ALA A 91 -0.32 -5.89 10.45
C ALA A 91 0.37 -6.10 9.08
N ILE A 92 -0.41 -6.34 8.02
CA ILE A 92 0.12 -6.53 6.66
C ILE A 92 0.83 -5.26 6.17
N PHE A 93 0.27 -4.08 6.47
CA PHE A 93 0.89 -2.80 6.15
C PHE A 93 2.24 -2.64 6.84
N LEU A 94 2.33 -2.96 8.14
CA LEU A 94 3.58 -2.90 8.89
C LEU A 94 4.63 -3.86 8.32
N VAL A 95 4.25 -5.06 7.87
CA VAL A 95 5.16 -5.99 7.19
C VAL A 95 5.74 -5.34 5.93
N GLY A 96 4.91 -4.76 5.08
CA GLY A 96 5.38 -4.07 3.86
C GLY A 96 6.33 -2.91 4.17
N VAL A 97 5.97 -2.07 5.15
CA VAL A 97 6.79 -0.93 5.58
C VAL A 97 8.12 -1.39 6.21
N SER A 98 8.08 -2.40 7.08
CA SER A 98 9.28 -2.96 7.70
C SER A 98 10.27 -3.54 6.67
N THR A 99 9.75 -4.11 5.57
CA THR A 99 10.58 -4.60 4.46
C THR A 99 11.35 -3.46 3.79
N CYS A 100 10.68 -2.32 3.54
CA CYS A 100 11.34 -1.13 2.99
C CYS A 100 12.38 -0.55 3.95
N PHE A 101 12.08 -0.43 5.25
CA PHE A 101 13.05 0.03 6.24
C PHE A 101 14.27 -0.90 6.33
N THR A 102 14.06 -2.21 6.28
CA THR A 102 15.15 -3.20 6.28
C THR A 102 16.07 -2.99 5.08
N LEU A 103 15.52 -2.74 3.89
CA LEU A 103 16.29 -2.44 2.69
C LEU A 103 17.12 -1.16 2.86
N PHE A 104 16.53 -0.07 3.38
CA PHE A 104 17.26 1.18 3.62
C PHE A 104 18.41 1.02 4.62
N ILE A 105 18.17 0.33 5.75
CA ILE A 105 19.20 0.10 6.77
C ILE A 105 20.34 -0.73 6.19
N ARG A 106 20.02 -1.84 5.49
CA ARG A 106 21.00 -2.71 4.84
C ARG A 106 21.80 -1.97 3.75
N ALA A 107 21.15 -1.12 2.97
CA ALA A 107 21.79 -0.30 1.96
C ALA A 107 22.75 0.71 2.58
N GLY A 108 22.34 1.40 3.65
CA GLY A 108 23.19 2.33 4.38
C GLY A 108 24.43 1.65 5.00
N LEU A 109 24.25 0.47 5.61
CA LEU A 109 25.35 -0.31 6.17
C LEU A 109 26.34 -0.84 5.12
N ALA A 110 25.88 -1.10 3.90
CA ALA A 110 26.73 -1.60 2.81
C ALA A 110 27.51 -0.49 2.08
N LEU A 111 27.11 0.77 2.24
CA LEU A 111 27.75 1.94 1.63
C LEU A 111 28.82 2.58 2.53
N GLN A 112 28.92 2.16 3.79
CA GLN A 112 29.93 2.63 4.74
C GLN A 112 31.19 1.75 4.66
#